data_AF-A0A832HRC4-F1
#
_entry.id   AF-A0A832HRC4-F1
#
_cell.length_a   1.000
_cell.length_b   1.000
_cell.length_c   1.000
_cell.angle_alpha   90.00
_cell.angle_beta   90.00
_cell.angle_gamma   90.00
#
_symmetry.space_group_name_H-M   'P 1'
#
loop_
_entity.id
_entity.type
_entity.pdbx_description
1 polymer ?
#
loop_
_entity_poly.entity_id
_entity_poly.type
_entity_poly.pdbx_seq_one_letter_code
_entity_poly.pdbx_strand_id
1 'polypeptide(L)'
;MGRQTKARSSGFGSIGRPDTVFVLNSALKFLLSAARSWQNKPMNKLLLMMATFVVTINIHGADANLPAPRPVPRMQAVPLPQDQISFQRDGVELARYYHATNQFRPFVYPVIGPSGRSLTRMGHPHDPQSHKHHNSVWISHQSVNGVNFWEDGPAGRIVHQRIEKLEDGQDEAFAVVYNAWQTTNKILLYERRQITVRTLPREEWVLILDINLESPKNEPVTLGETAFGIIGVRMARSIGVTDGGGQIRNSEGDVNEAAVFRKPAKWVDYSGNILTGVLEGITLMDHPANFNHPAPFHVRNDGWMGACLTFQGARRIEPGNHLALRYGLYVHSGRPPLAQIQELYDNFVKWPVPDLRKPQK
;
A
#
# COMPACT_ATOMS: atom_id res chain seq x y z
N MET A 1 39.90 47.61 -4.62
CA MET A 1 40.22 47.88 -3.21
C MET A 1 39.23 47.13 -2.34
N GLY A 2 39.66 46.01 -1.76
CA GLY A 2 38.82 45.11 -0.98
C GLY A 2 38.53 45.68 0.41
N ARG A 3 37.26 45.57 0.84
CA ARG A 3 36.85 45.76 2.23
C ARG A 3 36.43 44.40 2.79
N GLN A 4 37.15 43.99 3.83
CA GLN A 4 36.82 42.85 4.67
C GLN A 4 35.51 43.08 5.42
N THR A 5 34.65 42.07 5.46
CA THR A 5 33.63 41.92 6.51
C THR A 5 33.76 40.52 7.10
N LYS A 6 34.17 40.47 8.38
CA LYS A 6 34.24 39.27 9.22
C LYS A 6 32.82 38.83 9.57
N ALA A 7 32.46 37.60 9.20
CA ALA A 7 31.29 36.91 9.76
C ALA A 7 31.70 36.24 11.09
N ARG A 8 31.01 36.58 12.18
CA ARG A 8 31.08 35.89 13.47
C ARG A 8 30.07 34.74 13.45
N SER A 9 30.53 33.52 13.70
CA SER A 9 29.72 32.34 13.98
C SER A 9 29.22 32.38 15.42
N SER A 10 27.90 32.33 15.62
CA SER A 10 27.27 32.06 16.92
C SER A 10 27.09 30.56 17.10
N GLY A 11 27.77 30.01 18.10
CA GLY A 11 27.63 28.62 18.52
C GLY A 11 26.30 28.38 19.22
N PHE A 12 25.59 27.34 18.79
CA PHE A 12 24.52 26.72 19.57
C PHE A 12 25.15 25.70 20.51
N GLY A 13 25.01 25.91 21.82
CA GLY A 13 25.37 24.95 22.85
C GLY A 13 24.33 23.83 22.91
N SER A 14 24.77 22.59 22.75
CA SER A 14 23.98 21.40 23.06
C SER A 14 24.20 21.01 24.52
N ILE A 15 23.13 20.99 25.32
CA ILE A 15 23.12 20.42 26.66
C ILE A 15 23.03 18.89 26.50
N GLY A 16 24.15 18.21 26.71
CA GLY A 16 24.23 16.75 26.77
C GLY A 16 23.68 16.23 28.11
N ARG A 17 22.84 15.20 28.05
CA ARG A 17 22.46 14.38 29.21
C ARG A 17 23.71 13.61 29.69
N PRO A 18 23.94 13.45 31.00
CA PRO A 18 25.06 12.66 31.48
C PRO A 18 24.80 11.16 31.31
N ASP A 19 25.74 10.48 30.67
CA ASP A 19 25.74 9.03 30.49
C ASP A 19 25.93 8.30 31.81
N THR A 20 25.00 7.40 32.12
CA THR A 20 24.90 6.58 33.34
C THR A 20 26.09 5.63 33.54
N VAL A 21 26.96 5.50 32.53
CA VAL A 21 28.16 4.65 32.53
C VAL A 21 29.33 5.29 33.30
N PHE A 22 29.36 6.61 33.45
CA PHE A 22 30.50 7.31 34.06
C PHE A 22 30.51 7.27 35.61
N VAL A 23 29.33 7.16 36.22
CA VAL A 23 29.17 7.13 37.69
C VAL A 23 29.58 5.76 38.27
N LEU A 24 29.31 4.66 37.56
CA LEU A 24 29.65 3.30 37.98
C LEU A 24 31.15 3.00 37.97
N ASN A 25 31.90 3.56 37.01
CA ASN A 25 33.34 3.33 36.90
C ASN A 25 34.17 4.03 37.99
N SER A 26 33.63 5.08 38.61
CA SER A 26 34.32 5.85 39.66
C SER A 26 34.21 5.16 41.02
N ALA A 27 33.06 4.52 41.31
CA ALA A 27 32.83 3.78 42.57
C ALA A 27 33.64 2.48 42.64
N LEU A 28 33.80 1.78 41.51
CA LEU A 28 34.53 0.50 41.45
C LEU A 28 36.05 0.70 41.64
N LYS A 29 36.61 1.82 41.16
CA LYS A 29 38.03 2.16 41.35
C LYS A 29 38.37 2.55 42.81
N PHE A 30 37.41 3.10 43.56
CA PHE A 30 37.60 3.43 44.97
C PHE A 30 37.56 2.19 45.87
N LEU A 31 36.70 1.21 45.54
CA LEU A 31 36.63 -0.08 46.26
C LEU A 31 37.85 -0.97 46.00
N LEU A 32 38.43 -0.93 44.80
CA LEU A 32 39.61 -1.72 44.44
C LEU A 32 40.93 -1.14 45.00
N SER A 33 41.01 0.16 45.31
CA SER A 33 42.20 0.75 45.96
C SER A 33 42.24 0.48 47.46
N ALA A 34 41.07 0.39 48.13
CA ALA A 34 40.97 0.05 49.54
C ALA A 34 41.33 -1.42 49.85
N ALA A 35 41.10 -2.34 48.89
CA ALA A 35 41.40 -3.76 49.06
C ALA A 35 42.90 -4.11 48.94
N ARG A 36 43.75 -3.20 48.43
CA ARG A 36 45.20 -3.44 48.26
C ARG A 36 46.07 -3.10 49.47
N SER A 37 45.53 -2.52 50.54
CA SER A 37 46.31 -2.17 51.75
C SER A 37 46.20 -3.20 52.89
N TRP A 38 45.54 -4.34 52.67
CA TRP A 38 45.24 -5.34 53.72
C TRP A 38 45.84 -6.72 53.44
N GLN A 39 47.07 -6.76 52.92
CA GLN A 39 47.90 -7.98 52.92
C GLN A 39 49.06 -7.80 53.90
N ASN A 40 48.84 -8.20 55.15
CA ASN A 40 49.84 -8.80 56.04
C ASN A 40 49.32 -8.82 57.49
N LYS A 41 48.74 -9.95 57.91
CA LYS A 41 48.83 -10.53 59.27
C LYS A 41 47.91 -11.77 59.39
N PRO A 42 48.36 -12.87 60.01
CA PRO A 42 47.51 -14.04 60.24
C PRO A 42 46.75 -13.90 61.58
N MET A 43 45.63 -14.61 61.65
CA MET A 43 44.91 -14.99 62.88
C MET A 43 44.05 -13.91 63.57
N ASN A 44 42.75 -13.90 63.24
CA ASN A 44 41.69 -14.36 64.16
C ASN A 44 40.31 -14.10 63.55
N LYS A 45 39.64 -15.19 63.18
CA LYS A 45 38.26 -15.24 62.68
C LYS A 45 37.28 -14.94 63.83
N LEU A 46 37.11 -13.68 64.24
CA LEU A 46 36.00 -13.31 65.13
C LEU A 46 35.71 -11.80 65.21
N LEU A 47 35.69 -11.02 64.12
CA LEU A 47 34.98 -9.72 64.09
C LEU A 47 34.91 -9.09 62.69
N LEU A 48 34.19 -9.70 61.74
CA LEU A 48 33.74 -8.95 60.55
C LEU A 48 32.57 -9.67 59.85
N MET A 49 31.48 -9.85 60.59
CA MET A 49 30.19 -10.28 60.02
C MET A 49 29.15 -9.17 60.27
N MET A 50 29.51 -7.94 59.94
CA MET A 50 28.59 -6.83 59.75
C MET A 50 29.06 -6.05 58.52
N ALA A 51 28.11 -5.66 57.68
CA ALA A 51 28.27 -4.99 56.39
C ALA A 51 28.55 -5.89 55.17
N THR A 52 27.62 -6.79 54.88
CA THR A 52 27.28 -7.10 53.47
C THR A 52 25.79 -7.40 53.38
N PHE A 53 24.98 -6.45 53.85
CA PHE A 53 23.58 -6.36 53.44
C PHE A 53 23.60 -5.76 52.02
N VAL A 54 23.97 -6.57 51.03
CA VAL A 54 23.57 -6.26 49.66
C VAL A 54 22.07 -6.44 49.66
N VAL A 55 21.36 -5.32 49.76
CA VAL A 55 19.96 -5.26 49.34
C VAL A 55 19.98 -5.64 47.87
N THR A 56 19.85 -6.93 47.57
CA THR A 56 19.28 -7.35 46.30
C THR A 56 17.88 -6.79 46.32
N ILE A 57 17.71 -5.60 45.74
CA ILE A 57 16.42 -5.16 45.26
C ILE A 57 16.10 -6.17 44.17
N ASN A 58 15.45 -7.26 44.57
CA ASN A 58 14.62 -8.04 43.70
C ASN A 58 13.57 -7.06 43.19
N ILE A 59 13.84 -6.43 42.05
CA ILE A 59 12.76 -5.89 41.21
C ILE A 59 12.07 -7.14 40.61
N HIS A 60 11.49 -7.97 41.47
CA HIS A 60 10.28 -8.70 41.14
C HIS A 60 9.16 -7.67 41.28
N GLY A 61 9.22 -6.66 40.42
CA GLY A 61 8.18 -5.66 40.29
C GLY A 61 6.98 -6.38 39.71
N ALA A 62 6.06 -6.78 40.57
CA ALA A 62 4.66 -7.02 40.25
C ALA A 62 4.37 -7.51 38.82
N ASP A 63 4.81 -8.74 38.47
CA ASP A 63 4.13 -9.52 37.43
C ASP A 63 2.81 -10.05 38.03
N ALA A 64 1.96 -9.10 38.41
CA ALA A 64 0.61 -9.35 38.86
C ALA A 64 -0.24 -9.65 37.62
N ASN A 65 -0.53 -10.93 37.37
CA ASN A 65 -1.62 -11.41 36.51
C ASN A 65 -1.84 -10.60 35.21
N LEU A 66 -0.80 -10.38 34.40
CA LEU A 66 -1.02 -9.87 33.05
C LEU A 66 -1.69 -10.98 32.22
N PRO A 67 -2.80 -10.70 31.52
CA PRO A 67 -3.38 -11.66 30.60
C PRO A 67 -2.33 -12.05 29.54
N ALA A 68 -2.35 -13.32 29.13
CA ALA A 68 -1.46 -13.81 28.07
C ALA A 68 -1.59 -12.89 26.83
N PRO A 69 -0.47 -12.49 26.21
CA PRO A 69 -0.53 -11.61 25.05
C PRO A 69 -1.33 -12.30 23.93
N ARG A 70 -2.20 -11.54 23.28
CA ARG A 70 -2.88 -12.04 22.08
C ARG A 70 -1.85 -12.19 20.96
N PRO A 71 -2.01 -13.18 20.05
CA PRO A 71 -1.17 -13.26 18.86
C PRO A 71 -1.26 -11.95 18.07
N VAL A 72 -0.11 -11.43 17.64
CA VAL A 72 -0.04 -10.30 16.72
C VAL A 72 -0.43 -10.84 15.34
N PRO A 73 -1.45 -10.28 14.66
CA PRO A 73 -1.77 -10.67 13.30
C PRO A 73 -0.59 -10.42 12.36
N ARG A 74 -0.30 -11.38 11.50
CA ARG A 74 0.76 -11.27 10.50
C ARG A 74 0.48 -10.19 9.46
N MET A 75 -0.78 -10.08 9.04
CA MET A 75 -1.26 -9.08 8.11
C MET A 75 -2.04 -8.00 8.85
N GLN A 76 -1.71 -6.74 8.58
CA GLN A 76 -2.34 -5.61 9.27
C GLN A 76 -2.70 -4.47 8.32
N ALA A 77 -3.83 -3.81 8.57
CA ALA A 77 -4.25 -2.57 7.91
C ALA A 77 -4.11 -1.40 8.88
N VAL A 78 -2.95 -0.73 8.86
CA VAL A 78 -2.53 0.25 9.87
C VAL A 78 -2.82 1.68 9.39
N PRO A 79 -3.72 2.44 10.06
CA PRO A 79 -3.90 3.86 9.78
C PRO A 79 -2.63 4.66 10.10
N LEU A 80 -2.27 5.58 9.21
CA LEU A 80 -1.13 6.47 9.33
C LEU A 80 -1.57 7.94 9.25
N PRO A 81 -0.72 8.89 9.70
CA PRO A 81 -0.98 10.32 9.52
C PRO A 81 -1.22 10.71 8.05
N GLN A 82 -1.83 11.87 7.84
CA GLN A 82 -2.20 12.41 6.52
C GLN A 82 -3.04 11.43 5.68
N ASP A 83 -4.08 10.86 6.28
CA ASP A 83 -5.13 10.11 5.57
C ASP A 83 -4.57 8.94 4.75
N GLN A 84 -3.81 8.07 5.42
CA GLN A 84 -3.12 6.92 4.84
C GLN A 84 -3.48 5.64 5.59
N ILE A 85 -3.52 4.52 4.87
CA ILE A 85 -3.62 3.18 5.45
C ILE A 85 -2.50 2.32 4.85
N SER A 86 -1.61 1.82 5.69
CA SER A 86 -0.52 0.93 5.32
C SER A 86 -0.95 -0.52 5.50
N PHE A 87 -0.89 -1.31 4.44
CA PHE A 87 -1.07 -2.75 4.49
C PHE A 87 0.29 -3.41 4.67
N GLN A 88 0.45 -4.14 5.77
CA GLN A 88 1.75 -4.66 6.21
C GLN A 88 1.70 -6.17 6.38
N ARG A 89 2.84 -6.81 6.08
CA ARG A 89 3.15 -8.20 6.42
C ARG A 89 4.31 -8.20 7.41
N ASP A 90 4.08 -8.73 8.60
CA ASP A 90 5.11 -8.80 9.65
C ASP A 90 5.76 -7.43 9.94
N GLY A 91 4.94 -6.36 9.93
CA GLY A 91 5.37 -4.97 10.11
C GLY A 91 6.04 -4.31 8.90
N VAL A 92 6.18 -5.01 7.77
CA VAL A 92 6.76 -4.49 6.52
C VAL A 92 5.65 -4.12 5.54
N GLU A 93 5.65 -2.88 5.05
CA GLU A 93 4.65 -2.39 4.11
C GLU A 93 4.69 -3.14 2.76
N LEU A 94 3.52 -3.57 2.29
CA LEU A 94 3.30 -4.13 0.95
C LEU A 94 2.60 -3.13 0.03
N ALA A 95 1.62 -2.41 0.57
CA ALA A 95 0.87 -1.40 -0.16
C ALA A 95 0.39 -0.30 0.76
N ARG A 96 0.13 0.89 0.22
CA ARG A 96 -0.47 1.98 0.99
C ARG A 96 -1.59 2.67 0.23
N TYR A 97 -2.72 2.83 0.89
CA TYR A 97 -3.88 3.55 0.39
C TYR A 97 -3.85 5.00 0.88
N TYR A 98 -3.88 5.94 -0.06
CA TYR A 98 -3.97 7.38 0.20
C TYR A 98 -5.39 7.85 -0.06
N HIS A 99 -5.98 8.54 0.92
CA HIS A 99 -7.37 8.99 0.87
C HIS A 99 -7.58 10.41 1.38
N ALA A 100 -6.54 11.25 1.34
CA ALA A 100 -6.63 12.64 1.75
C ALA A 100 -7.68 13.39 0.93
N THR A 101 -8.49 14.21 1.59
CA THR A 101 -9.62 14.90 0.93
C THR A 101 -9.19 16.14 0.14
N ASN A 102 -7.91 16.48 0.13
CA ASN A 102 -7.32 17.57 -0.66
C ASN A 102 -6.76 17.12 -2.03
N GLN A 103 -6.80 15.82 -2.36
CA GLN A 103 -6.38 15.29 -3.66
C GLN A 103 -7.58 15.03 -4.60
N PHE A 104 -7.34 14.70 -5.88
CA PHE A 104 -8.44 14.48 -6.85
C PHE A 104 -9.20 13.17 -6.65
N ARG A 105 -8.51 12.13 -6.16
CA ARG A 105 -9.05 10.77 -6.02
C ARG A 105 -8.17 9.91 -5.09
N PRO A 106 -8.71 8.91 -4.37
CA PRO A 106 -7.89 7.96 -3.63
C PRO A 106 -7.10 7.03 -4.55
N PHE A 107 -5.94 6.57 -4.10
CA PHE A 107 -5.06 5.67 -4.86
C PHE A 107 -4.23 4.77 -3.96
N VAL A 108 -3.62 3.73 -4.52
CA VAL A 108 -2.68 2.83 -3.84
C VAL A 108 -1.27 3.04 -4.41
N TYR A 109 -0.34 3.44 -3.55
CA TYR A 109 1.09 3.62 -3.83
C TYR A 109 1.85 3.58 -2.50
N PRO A 110 3.06 3.03 -2.41
CA PRO A 110 3.66 2.13 -3.38
C PRO A 110 2.87 0.81 -3.49
N VAL A 111 3.13 0.04 -4.54
CA VAL A 111 2.80 -1.38 -4.63
C VAL A 111 4.13 -2.13 -4.65
N ILE A 112 4.49 -2.75 -3.53
CA ILE A 112 5.84 -3.28 -3.29
C ILE A 112 5.92 -4.73 -3.75
N GLY A 113 6.87 -5.00 -4.65
CA GLY A 113 7.20 -6.34 -5.12
C GLY A 113 8.02 -7.16 -4.11
N PRO A 114 8.21 -8.46 -4.34
CA PRO A 114 8.99 -9.34 -3.46
C PRO A 114 10.41 -8.84 -3.12
N SER A 115 11.03 -8.05 -3.99
CA SER A 115 12.34 -7.43 -3.81
C SER A 115 12.36 -6.22 -2.86
N GLY A 116 11.20 -5.79 -2.36
CA GLY A 116 11.06 -4.57 -1.56
C GLY A 116 11.03 -3.28 -2.39
N ARG A 117 10.95 -3.37 -3.72
CA ARG A 117 10.87 -2.21 -4.62
C ARG A 117 9.43 -1.95 -5.04
N SER A 118 9.07 -0.67 -5.19
CA SER A 118 7.78 -0.30 -5.78
C SER A 118 7.74 -0.68 -7.26
N LEU A 119 6.78 -1.52 -7.64
CA LEU A 119 6.51 -1.92 -9.03
C LEU A 119 5.68 -0.89 -9.80
N THR A 120 5.14 0.09 -9.10
CA THR A 120 4.37 1.20 -9.67
C THR A 120 5.02 2.54 -9.38
N ARG A 121 4.55 3.58 -10.07
CA ARG A 121 5.03 4.96 -9.89
C ARG A 121 3.91 5.98 -10.03
N MET A 122 4.21 7.22 -9.64
CA MET A 122 3.40 8.39 -9.94
C MET A 122 3.81 9.01 -11.28
N GLY A 123 2.82 9.46 -12.05
CA GLY A 123 2.99 10.16 -13.32
C GLY A 123 3.54 9.29 -14.47
N HIS A 124 3.37 9.76 -15.69
CA HIS A 124 3.99 9.16 -16.88
C HIS A 124 5.52 9.31 -16.87
N PRO A 125 6.31 8.32 -17.34
CA PRO A 125 7.77 8.36 -17.27
C PRO A 125 8.45 9.49 -18.04
N HIS A 126 7.86 9.93 -19.15
CA HIS A 126 8.41 10.98 -20.02
C HIS A 126 7.57 12.26 -20.05
N ASP A 127 6.41 12.26 -19.36
CA ASP A 127 5.50 13.41 -19.33
C ASP A 127 4.70 13.45 -18.03
N PRO A 128 5.40 13.58 -16.88
CA PRO A 128 4.74 13.55 -15.58
C PRO A 128 3.84 14.76 -15.32
N GLN A 129 3.90 15.82 -16.15
CA GLN A 129 3.12 17.03 -15.95
C GLN A 129 1.74 16.94 -16.61
N SER A 130 1.67 16.58 -17.91
CA SER A 130 0.37 16.46 -18.57
C SER A 130 -0.38 15.19 -18.13
N HIS A 131 0.37 14.14 -17.77
CA HIS A 131 -0.16 12.87 -17.25
C HIS A 131 0.05 12.71 -15.74
N LYS A 132 0.05 13.82 -14.99
CA LYS A 132 0.17 13.82 -13.52
C LYS A 132 -0.94 13.04 -12.82
N HIS A 133 -2.09 12.87 -13.49
CA HIS A 133 -3.24 12.13 -12.99
C HIS A 133 -3.00 10.60 -12.92
N HIS A 134 -1.88 10.09 -13.44
CA HIS A 134 -1.50 8.68 -13.31
C HIS A 134 -1.02 8.36 -11.89
N ASN A 135 -1.94 7.94 -11.02
CA ASN A 135 -1.72 7.75 -9.58
C ASN A 135 -1.45 6.28 -9.21
N SER A 136 -0.38 5.67 -9.73
CA SER A 136 -0.01 4.28 -9.41
C SER A 136 -1.13 3.27 -9.69
N VAL A 137 -1.94 2.88 -8.70
CA VAL A 137 -3.16 2.07 -8.87
C VAL A 137 -4.36 2.88 -8.34
N TRP A 138 -5.35 3.15 -9.19
CA TRP A 138 -6.52 3.95 -8.79
C TRP A 138 -7.78 3.53 -9.54
N ILE A 139 -8.91 3.93 -8.97
CA ILE A 139 -10.23 3.77 -9.57
C ILE A 139 -10.75 5.14 -9.98
N SER A 140 -11.20 5.25 -11.21
CA SER A 140 -11.74 6.48 -11.82
C SER A 140 -12.54 6.14 -13.08
N HIS A 141 -13.31 7.10 -13.59
CA HIS A 141 -13.97 6.96 -14.87
C HIS A 141 -14.01 8.31 -15.59
N GLN A 142 -13.78 8.32 -16.91
CA GLN A 142 -13.68 9.57 -17.67
C GLN A 142 -15.04 10.25 -17.91
N SER A 143 -16.15 9.53 -17.78
CA SER A 143 -17.48 10.10 -17.96
C SER A 143 -18.51 9.51 -16.99
N VAL A 144 -18.87 10.24 -15.95
CA VAL A 144 -19.97 9.90 -15.03
C VAL A 144 -21.02 10.98 -15.13
N ASN A 145 -22.16 10.68 -15.76
CA ASN A 145 -23.16 11.68 -16.18
C ASN A 145 -22.53 12.83 -17.00
N GLY A 146 -21.53 12.51 -17.85
CA GLY A 146 -20.80 13.49 -18.65
C GLY A 146 -19.70 14.26 -17.90
N VAL A 147 -19.54 14.04 -16.59
CA VAL A 147 -18.47 14.66 -15.79
C VAL A 147 -17.22 13.79 -15.78
N ASN A 148 -16.09 14.45 -15.97
CA ASN A 148 -14.79 13.81 -15.98
C ASN A 148 -14.22 13.63 -14.57
N PHE A 149 -13.92 12.37 -14.20
CA PHE A 149 -13.22 11.99 -12.98
C PHE A 149 -11.92 11.26 -13.31
N TRP A 150 -11.34 11.37 -14.50
CA TRP A 150 -10.13 10.65 -14.88
C TRP A 150 -8.91 11.57 -14.88
N GLU A 151 -8.93 12.60 -15.70
CA GLU A 151 -7.93 13.65 -15.70
C GLU A 151 -8.07 14.55 -14.46
N ASP A 152 -6.97 15.19 -14.06
CA ASP A 152 -6.97 16.16 -12.96
C ASP A 152 -7.50 17.50 -13.47
N GLY A 153 -8.56 18.00 -12.84
CA GLY A 153 -9.18 19.26 -13.25
C GLY A 153 -10.33 19.67 -12.33
N PRO A 154 -10.97 20.81 -12.61
CA PRO A 154 -12.04 21.34 -11.76
C PRO A 154 -13.37 20.58 -11.87
N ALA A 155 -13.48 19.61 -12.80
CA ALA A 155 -14.74 18.97 -13.15
C ALA A 155 -15.29 18.05 -12.05
N GLY A 156 -14.56 17.00 -11.71
CA GLY A 156 -14.99 15.97 -10.76
C GLY A 156 -13.86 15.50 -9.86
N ARG A 157 -14.20 15.19 -8.61
CA ARG A 157 -13.29 14.61 -7.61
C ARG A 157 -13.93 13.42 -6.92
N ILE A 158 -13.13 12.40 -6.64
CA ILE A 158 -13.53 11.27 -5.80
C ILE A 158 -13.01 11.58 -4.40
N VAL A 159 -13.91 11.82 -3.46
CA VAL A 159 -13.57 12.31 -2.12
C VAL A 159 -13.92 11.24 -1.10
N HIS A 160 -12.92 10.82 -0.34
CA HIS A 160 -13.10 9.93 0.79
C HIS A 160 -14.04 10.54 1.83
N GLN A 161 -14.97 9.75 2.33
CA GLN A 161 -15.95 10.17 3.33
C GLN A 161 -15.66 9.58 4.71
N ARG A 162 -15.33 8.28 4.75
CA ARG A 162 -15.03 7.55 5.99
C ARG A 162 -14.39 6.19 5.70
N ILE A 163 -13.65 5.70 6.68
CA ILE A 163 -13.30 4.28 6.83
C ILE A 163 -14.47 3.62 7.55
N GLU A 164 -15.03 2.57 6.96
CA GLU A 164 -16.13 1.80 7.55
C GLU A 164 -15.62 0.61 8.36
N LYS A 165 -14.56 -0.06 7.89
CA LYS A 165 -13.98 -1.22 8.58
C LYS A 165 -12.49 -1.36 8.31
N LEU A 166 -11.75 -1.83 9.31
CA LEU A 166 -10.36 -2.31 9.20
C LEU A 166 -10.31 -3.71 9.81
N GLU A 167 -9.64 -4.63 9.12
CA GLU A 167 -9.48 -6.00 9.60
C GLU A 167 -8.03 -6.43 9.40
N ASP A 168 -7.44 -6.92 10.48
CA ASP A 168 -6.13 -7.57 10.51
C ASP A 168 -6.34 -9.10 10.49
N GLY A 169 -5.37 -9.85 9.99
CA GLY A 169 -5.51 -11.30 9.84
C GLY A 169 -4.18 -12.04 9.72
N GLN A 170 -4.25 -13.36 9.53
CA GLN A 170 -3.04 -14.17 9.34
C GLN A 170 -2.57 -14.14 7.88
N ASP A 171 -3.49 -14.30 6.94
CA ASP A 171 -3.16 -14.42 5.51
C ASP A 171 -3.51 -13.16 4.71
N GLU A 172 -4.42 -12.34 5.22
CA GLU A 172 -4.85 -11.09 4.59
C GLU A 172 -5.23 -10.01 5.62
N ALA A 173 -5.21 -8.76 5.16
CA ALA A 173 -5.79 -7.62 5.87
C ALA A 173 -6.58 -6.77 4.86
N PHE A 174 -7.61 -6.06 5.33
CA PHE A 174 -8.41 -5.21 4.45
C PHE A 174 -8.91 -3.93 5.12
N ALA A 175 -9.23 -2.94 4.28
CA ALA A 175 -9.97 -1.76 4.66
C ALA A 175 -11.24 -1.64 3.80
N VAL A 176 -12.38 -1.34 4.42
CA VAL A 176 -13.60 -0.93 3.72
C VAL A 176 -13.75 0.57 3.87
N VAL A 177 -13.90 1.26 2.74
CA VAL A 177 -13.98 2.73 2.67
C VAL A 177 -15.20 3.16 1.87
N TYR A 178 -15.71 4.34 2.21
CA TYR A 178 -16.82 4.97 1.49
C TYR A 178 -16.35 6.29 0.88
N ASN A 179 -16.59 6.45 -0.42
CA ASN A 179 -16.19 7.61 -1.22
C ASN A 179 -17.40 8.23 -1.92
N ALA A 180 -17.34 9.52 -2.19
CA ALA A 180 -18.31 10.24 -3.01
C ALA A 180 -17.62 10.80 -4.25
N TRP A 181 -18.21 10.54 -5.42
CA TRP A 181 -17.80 11.13 -6.69
C TRP A 181 -18.64 12.37 -6.90
N GLN A 182 -18.01 13.54 -6.81
CA GLN A 182 -18.72 14.81 -6.74
C GLN A 182 -18.10 15.88 -7.65
N THR A 183 -18.95 16.80 -8.10
CA THR A 183 -18.55 18.13 -8.60
C THR A 183 -18.50 19.10 -7.42
N THR A 184 -18.21 20.38 -7.68
CA THR A 184 -18.30 21.44 -6.67
C THR A 184 -19.68 21.55 -6.01
N ASN A 185 -20.75 21.20 -6.73
CA ASN A 185 -22.12 21.50 -6.32
C ASN A 185 -22.97 20.24 -6.02
N LYS A 186 -22.51 19.05 -6.44
CA LYS A 186 -23.36 17.86 -6.43
C LYS A 186 -22.55 16.57 -6.35
N ILE A 187 -23.02 15.64 -5.51
CA ILE A 187 -22.58 14.24 -5.53
C ILE A 187 -23.32 13.53 -6.67
N LEU A 188 -22.57 12.84 -7.53
CA LEU A 188 -23.07 12.13 -8.70
C LEU A 188 -23.11 10.62 -8.50
N LEU A 189 -22.22 10.06 -7.68
CA LEU A 189 -22.11 8.62 -7.48
C LEU A 189 -21.50 8.37 -6.10
N TYR A 190 -22.00 7.36 -5.39
CA TYR A 190 -21.36 6.84 -4.20
C TYR A 190 -20.62 5.55 -4.51
N GLU A 191 -19.54 5.34 -3.78
CA GLU A 191 -18.69 4.17 -3.92
C GLU A 191 -18.39 3.60 -2.54
N ARG A 192 -18.63 2.30 -2.37
CA ARG A 192 -18.02 1.52 -1.29
C ARG A 192 -16.96 0.62 -1.87
N ARG A 193 -15.76 0.66 -1.31
CA ARG A 193 -14.61 -0.14 -1.77
C ARG A 193 -14.04 -0.94 -0.62
N GLN A 194 -13.82 -2.24 -0.82
CA GLN A 194 -12.91 -3.02 0.00
C GLN A 194 -11.58 -3.16 -0.72
N ILE A 195 -10.50 -2.87 0.02
CA ILE A 195 -9.12 -2.99 -0.44
C ILE A 195 -8.50 -4.09 0.41
N THR A 196 -8.27 -5.26 -0.19
CA THR A 196 -7.71 -6.44 0.50
C THR A 196 -6.29 -6.70 0.01
N VAL A 197 -5.36 -6.92 0.93
CA VAL A 197 -4.01 -7.40 0.62
C VAL A 197 -3.88 -8.82 1.17
N ARG A 198 -3.76 -9.79 0.26
CA ARG A 198 -3.68 -11.22 0.58
C ARG A 198 -2.31 -11.77 0.22
N THR A 199 -1.67 -12.45 1.14
CA THR A 199 -0.37 -13.10 0.92
C THR A 199 -0.50 -14.36 0.07
N LEU A 200 0.57 -14.65 -0.68
CA LEU A 200 0.79 -15.89 -1.39
C LEU A 200 2.16 -16.47 -0.98
N PRO A 201 2.48 -17.73 -1.35
CA PRO A 201 3.83 -18.26 -1.20
C PRO A 201 4.89 -17.39 -1.91
N ARG A 202 6.17 -17.57 -1.56
CA ARG A 202 7.33 -16.92 -2.19
C ARG A 202 7.34 -15.39 -2.08
N GLU A 203 6.85 -14.84 -0.97
CA GLU A 203 6.74 -13.40 -0.70
C GLU A 203 5.82 -12.62 -1.67
N GLU A 204 5.14 -13.32 -2.59
CA GLU A 204 4.15 -12.78 -3.53
C GLU A 204 2.83 -12.47 -2.81
N TRP A 205 1.95 -11.70 -3.46
CA TRP A 205 0.68 -11.31 -2.87
C TRP A 205 -0.31 -10.78 -3.92
N VAL A 206 -1.57 -10.59 -3.53
CA VAL A 206 -2.61 -10.02 -4.39
C VAL A 206 -3.27 -8.83 -3.70
N LEU A 207 -3.36 -7.71 -4.43
CA LEU A 207 -4.26 -6.61 -4.10
C LEU A 207 -5.63 -6.88 -4.74
N ILE A 208 -6.68 -6.99 -3.94
CA ILE A 208 -8.05 -7.18 -4.42
C ILE A 208 -8.83 -5.90 -4.16
N LEU A 209 -9.51 -5.41 -5.20
CA LEU A 209 -10.38 -4.24 -5.15
C LEU A 209 -11.80 -4.68 -5.46
N ASP A 210 -12.62 -4.82 -4.42
CA ASP A 210 -14.06 -5.02 -4.54
C ASP A 210 -14.73 -3.64 -4.45
N ILE A 211 -15.56 -3.30 -5.44
CA ILE A 211 -16.13 -1.97 -5.63
C ILE A 211 -17.64 -2.11 -5.82
N ASN A 212 -18.41 -1.32 -5.09
CA ASN A 212 -19.86 -1.20 -5.29
C ASN A 212 -20.20 0.27 -5.55
N LEU A 213 -20.68 0.55 -6.77
CA LEU A 213 -21.10 1.88 -7.20
C LEU A 213 -22.63 1.99 -7.10
N GLU A 214 -23.11 3.09 -6.54
CA GLU A 214 -24.55 3.34 -6.37
C GLU A 214 -24.90 4.80 -6.67
N SER A 215 -26.08 4.99 -7.26
CA SER A 215 -26.57 6.32 -7.56
C SER A 215 -27.03 7.07 -6.31
N PRO A 216 -26.82 8.40 -6.23
CA PRO A 216 -27.41 9.20 -5.17
C PRO A 216 -28.91 9.40 -5.41
N LYS A 217 -29.74 9.08 -4.40
CA LYS A 217 -31.20 9.33 -4.42
C LYS A 217 -31.92 8.61 -5.59
N ASN A 218 -33.04 9.19 -6.05
CA ASN A 218 -33.90 8.70 -7.14
C ASN A 218 -33.43 9.13 -8.54
N GLU A 219 -32.14 9.47 -8.72
CA GLU A 219 -31.59 9.86 -10.01
C GLU A 219 -30.64 8.78 -10.54
N PRO A 220 -30.77 8.36 -11.81
CA PRO A 220 -29.88 7.37 -12.40
C PRO A 220 -28.49 7.95 -12.71
N VAL A 221 -27.49 7.07 -12.76
CA VAL A 221 -26.11 7.41 -13.14
C VAL A 221 -25.71 6.65 -14.39
N THR A 222 -25.18 7.35 -15.38
CA THR A 222 -24.63 6.76 -16.59
C THR A 222 -23.10 6.88 -16.55
N LEU A 223 -22.42 5.75 -16.57
CA LEU A 223 -21.02 5.65 -16.95
C LEU A 223 -20.95 5.67 -18.48
N GLY A 224 -20.42 6.75 -19.06
CA GLY A 224 -20.36 6.91 -20.51
C GLY A 224 -19.42 5.93 -21.20
N GLU A 225 -19.60 5.73 -22.50
CA GLU A 225 -18.70 4.90 -23.33
C GLU A 225 -17.31 5.54 -23.42
N THR A 226 -16.27 4.81 -23.02
CA THR A 226 -14.87 5.26 -23.09
C THR A 226 -13.89 4.10 -22.93
N ALA A 227 -12.65 4.31 -23.33
CA ALA A 227 -11.52 3.42 -23.00
C ALA A 227 -10.89 3.73 -21.62
N PHE A 228 -11.32 4.79 -20.94
CA PHE A 228 -10.67 5.30 -19.73
C PHE A 228 -11.53 5.08 -18.49
N GLY A 229 -11.28 3.93 -17.84
CA GLY A 229 -11.96 3.51 -16.62
C GLY A 229 -12.38 2.04 -16.68
N ILE A 230 -12.49 1.33 -15.54
CA ILE A 230 -12.52 1.94 -14.20
C ILE A 230 -11.20 1.91 -13.44
N ILE A 231 -10.26 1.03 -13.79
CA ILE A 231 -9.01 0.84 -13.05
C ILE A 231 -7.80 1.21 -13.93
N GLY A 232 -6.87 1.97 -13.36
CA GLY A 232 -5.58 2.28 -13.97
C GLY A 232 -4.42 1.75 -13.15
N VAL A 233 -3.38 1.25 -13.81
CA VAL A 233 -2.10 0.81 -13.23
C VAL A 233 -0.95 1.44 -14.00
N ARG A 234 -0.12 2.20 -13.29
CA ARG A 234 1.08 2.87 -13.81
C ARG A 234 2.33 2.19 -13.27
N MET A 235 2.92 1.33 -14.08
CA MET A 235 4.12 0.55 -13.75
C MET A 235 5.36 1.45 -13.63
N ALA A 236 6.32 1.01 -12.81
CA ALA A 236 7.63 1.61 -12.70
C ALA A 236 8.32 1.65 -14.08
N ARG A 237 9.09 2.71 -14.33
CA ARG A 237 9.71 2.95 -15.64
C ARG A 237 10.61 1.79 -16.09
N SER A 238 11.36 1.19 -15.16
CA SER A 238 12.25 0.06 -15.45
C SER A 238 11.52 -1.24 -15.81
N ILE A 239 10.22 -1.34 -15.51
CA ILE A 239 9.38 -2.47 -15.92
C ILE A 239 8.82 -2.24 -17.33
N GLY A 240 8.71 -0.99 -17.79
CA GLY A 240 8.14 -0.66 -19.10
C GLY A 240 8.86 -1.37 -20.25
N VAL A 241 8.10 -1.75 -21.29
CA VAL A 241 8.66 -2.39 -22.51
C VAL A 241 9.68 -1.45 -23.16
N THR A 242 9.32 -0.18 -23.36
CA THR A 242 10.16 0.80 -24.07
C THR A 242 11.43 1.17 -23.29
N ASP A 243 11.29 1.43 -21.99
CA ASP A 243 12.39 1.97 -21.18
C ASP A 243 13.25 0.89 -20.51
N GLY A 244 12.64 -0.24 -20.15
CA GLY A 244 13.25 -1.26 -19.30
C GLY A 244 13.38 -2.63 -19.95
N GLY A 245 12.91 -2.79 -21.19
CA GLY A 245 12.90 -4.08 -21.89
C GLY A 245 11.95 -5.11 -21.26
N GLY A 246 10.95 -4.64 -20.50
CA GLY A 246 9.90 -5.51 -19.97
C GLY A 246 8.98 -6.06 -21.05
N GLN A 247 7.90 -6.71 -20.62
CA GLN A 247 6.96 -7.37 -21.52
C GLN A 247 5.54 -7.27 -20.99
N ILE A 248 4.58 -7.07 -21.90
CA ILE A 248 3.15 -7.23 -21.63
C ILE A 248 2.68 -8.54 -22.25
N ARG A 249 1.88 -9.33 -21.53
CA ARG A 249 1.26 -10.58 -22.02
C ARG A 249 -0.20 -10.63 -21.57
N ASN A 250 -1.10 -11.24 -22.32
CA ASN A 250 -2.51 -11.41 -21.90
C ASN A 250 -2.94 -12.89 -21.90
N SER A 251 -4.18 -13.13 -21.45
CA SER A 251 -4.79 -14.47 -21.42
C SER A 251 -4.97 -15.13 -22.78
N GLU A 252 -4.97 -14.36 -23.86
CA GLU A 252 -5.17 -14.85 -25.23
C GLU A 252 -3.84 -15.17 -25.93
N GLY A 253 -2.70 -14.98 -25.24
CA GLY A 253 -1.36 -15.23 -25.78
C GLY A 253 -0.78 -14.07 -26.59
N ASP A 254 -1.45 -12.92 -26.63
CA ASP A 254 -0.90 -11.71 -27.25
C ASP A 254 0.27 -11.14 -26.42
N VAL A 255 1.19 -10.47 -27.11
CA VAL A 255 2.42 -9.91 -26.52
C VAL A 255 2.62 -8.44 -26.92
N ASN A 256 2.89 -7.60 -25.93
CA ASN A 256 3.18 -6.16 -26.05
C ASN A 256 2.03 -5.34 -26.66
N GLU A 257 2.22 -4.02 -26.69
CA GLU A 257 1.14 -3.06 -27.01
C GLU A 257 0.43 -3.35 -28.34
N ALA A 258 1.17 -3.63 -29.41
CA ALA A 258 0.58 -3.84 -30.74
C ALA A 258 -0.45 -4.98 -30.77
N ALA A 259 -0.24 -6.03 -29.99
CA ALA A 259 -1.12 -7.18 -29.95
C ALA A 259 -2.14 -7.11 -28.81
N VAL A 260 -1.87 -6.40 -27.71
CA VAL A 260 -2.75 -6.38 -26.52
C VAL A 260 -3.69 -5.17 -26.49
N PHE A 261 -3.33 -4.05 -27.12
CA PHE A 261 -4.05 -2.79 -26.99
C PHE A 261 -5.52 -2.89 -27.46
N ARG A 262 -6.44 -2.59 -26.53
CA ARG A 262 -7.89 -2.60 -26.70
C ARG A 262 -8.46 -3.94 -27.16
N LYS A 263 -7.80 -5.04 -26.81
CA LYS A 263 -8.35 -6.39 -26.98
C LYS A 263 -8.90 -6.95 -25.66
N PRO A 264 -10.03 -7.69 -25.70
CA PRO A 264 -10.54 -8.44 -24.55
C PRO A 264 -9.52 -9.45 -24.01
N ALA A 265 -9.38 -9.53 -22.69
CA ALA A 265 -8.60 -10.57 -22.02
C ALA A 265 -9.11 -10.74 -20.58
N LYS A 266 -8.93 -11.94 -20.00
CA LYS A 266 -9.24 -12.20 -18.58
C LYS A 266 -8.26 -11.51 -17.65
N TRP A 267 -7.02 -11.37 -18.10
CA TRP A 267 -5.94 -10.74 -17.37
C TRP A 267 -4.85 -10.23 -18.32
N VAL A 268 -4.10 -9.23 -17.86
CA VAL A 268 -2.90 -8.71 -18.52
C VAL A 268 -1.75 -8.68 -17.50
N ASP A 269 -0.65 -9.32 -17.85
CA ASP A 269 0.61 -9.34 -17.10
C ASP A 269 1.58 -8.29 -17.66
N TYR A 270 2.18 -7.50 -16.77
CA TYR A 270 3.27 -6.57 -17.11
C TYR A 270 4.46 -6.82 -16.17
N SER A 271 5.54 -7.37 -16.72
CA SER A 271 6.73 -7.76 -15.96
C SER A 271 8.04 -7.32 -16.63
N GLY A 272 9.01 -6.91 -15.82
CA GLY A 272 10.29 -6.36 -16.27
C GLY A 272 11.29 -6.22 -15.11
N ASN A 273 12.51 -5.82 -15.42
CA ASN A 273 13.54 -5.69 -14.39
C ASN A 273 13.23 -4.49 -13.48
N ILE A 274 13.14 -4.71 -12.18
CA ILE A 274 13.02 -3.64 -11.19
C ILE A 274 14.38 -3.25 -10.57
N LEU A 275 15.31 -4.21 -10.56
CA LEU A 275 16.74 -4.03 -10.28
C LEU A 275 17.54 -4.86 -11.29
N THR A 276 18.85 -4.66 -11.35
CA THR A 276 19.74 -5.48 -12.19
C THR A 276 19.58 -6.96 -11.85
N GLY A 277 19.08 -7.75 -12.80
CA GLY A 277 18.86 -9.19 -12.63
C GLY A 277 17.63 -9.58 -11.79
N VAL A 278 16.83 -8.61 -11.34
CA VAL A 278 15.61 -8.86 -10.55
C VAL A 278 14.39 -8.52 -11.39
N LEU A 279 13.74 -9.56 -11.90
CA LEU A 279 12.52 -9.50 -12.70
C LEU A 279 11.31 -9.63 -11.77
N GLU A 280 10.36 -8.71 -11.86
CA GLU A 280 9.10 -8.73 -11.10
C GLU A 280 7.98 -8.14 -11.96
N GLY A 281 6.73 -8.30 -11.53
CA GLY A 281 5.60 -7.78 -12.29
C GLY A 281 4.30 -7.71 -11.51
N ILE A 282 3.32 -7.15 -12.22
CA ILE A 282 1.92 -7.13 -11.78
C ILE A 282 1.07 -7.73 -12.89
N THR A 283 0.22 -8.69 -12.55
CA THR A 283 -0.88 -9.13 -13.41
C THR A 283 -2.19 -8.50 -12.95
N LEU A 284 -2.82 -7.69 -13.79
CA LEU A 284 -4.15 -7.13 -13.58
C LEU A 284 -5.21 -8.12 -14.10
N MET A 285 -6.12 -8.55 -13.22
CA MET A 285 -7.15 -9.56 -13.47
C MET A 285 -8.55 -8.95 -13.43
N ASP A 286 -9.35 -9.26 -14.44
CA ASP A 286 -10.75 -8.85 -14.58
C ASP A 286 -11.68 -10.01 -14.16
N HIS A 287 -12.51 -9.78 -13.15
CA HIS A 287 -13.37 -10.81 -12.59
C HIS A 287 -14.57 -11.11 -13.51
N PRO A 288 -15.00 -12.38 -13.69
CA PRO A 288 -16.08 -12.73 -14.62
C PRO A 288 -17.47 -12.19 -14.24
N ALA A 289 -17.64 -11.75 -12.99
CA ALA A 289 -18.85 -11.08 -12.54
C ALA A 289 -18.91 -9.59 -12.93
N ASN A 290 -17.81 -9.01 -13.43
CA ASN A 290 -17.83 -7.66 -13.96
C ASN A 290 -18.67 -7.65 -15.25
N PHE A 291 -19.45 -6.59 -15.45
CA PHE A 291 -20.13 -6.43 -16.73
C PHE A 291 -19.12 -6.23 -17.86
N ASN A 292 -19.48 -6.66 -19.07
CA ASN A 292 -18.60 -6.68 -20.25
C ASN A 292 -17.35 -7.55 -20.10
N HIS A 293 -17.30 -8.48 -19.14
CA HIS A 293 -16.20 -9.44 -19.04
C HIS A 293 -16.13 -10.38 -20.26
N PRO A 294 -14.91 -10.69 -20.77
CA PRO A 294 -13.65 -10.02 -20.46
C PRO A 294 -13.61 -8.61 -21.05
N ALA A 295 -13.30 -7.61 -20.22
CA ALA A 295 -13.16 -6.24 -20.69
C ALA A 295 -11.93 -6.12 -21.61
N PRO A 296 -11.96 -5.25 -22.64
CA PRO A 296 -10.76 -4.84 -23.36
C PRO A 296 -9.76 -4.15 -22.44
N PHE A 297 -8.45 -4.33 -22.67
CA PHE A 297 -7.41 -3.65 -21.89
C PHE A 297 -6.73 -2.54 -22.68
N HIS A 298 -6.62 -1.34 -22.10
CA HIS A 298 -5.77 -0.28 -22.63
C HIS A 298 -4.38 -0.46 -22.03
N VAL A 299 -3.41 -0.84 -22.86
CA VAL A 299 -1.99 -0.92 -22.48
C VAL A 299 -1.12 0.05 -23.26
N ARG A 300 0.05 0.38 -22.71
CA ARG A 300 1.14 1.06 -23.42
C ARG A 300 2.50 0.47 -23.05
N ASN A 301 3.40 0.44 -24.02
CA ASN A 301 4.79 0.03 -23.83
C ASN A 301 5.57 0.95 -22.84
N ASP A 302 5.00 2.10 -22.46
CA ASP A 302 5.54 3.03 -21.46
C ASP A 302 5.17 2.70 -19.99
N GLY A 303 4.57 1.54 -19.73
CA GLY A 303 4.19 1.13 -18.38
C GLY A 303 2.73 1.42 -18.00
N TRP A 304 1.83 1.48 -18.99
CA TRP A 304 0.39 1.65 -18.75
C TRP A 304 -0.35 0.33 -18.90
N MET A 305 -1.29 0.06 -17.98
CA MET A 305 -2.37 -0.89 -18.22
C MET A 305 -3.65 -0.51 -17.45
N GLY A 306 -4.81 -0.85 -18.00
CA GLY A 306 -6.11 -0.68 -17.32
C GLY A 306 -7.22 -1.40 -18.08
N ALA A 307 -8.23 -1.87 -17.37
CA ALA A 307 -9.42 -2.48 -17.98
C ALA A 307 -10.39 -1.38 -18.44
N CYS A 308 -10.91 -1.51 -19.66
CA CYS A 308 -11.80 -0.55 -20.31
C CYS A 308 -13.26 -0.98 -20.14
N LEU A 309 -13.79 -0.77 -18.94
CA LEU A 309 -15.08 -1.28 -18.48
C LEU A 309 -16.27 -0.92 -19.42
N THR A 310 -16.29 0.32 -19.94
CA THR A 310 -17.36 0.85 -20.81
C THR A 310 -16.92 1.02 -22.27
N PHE A 311 -15.89 0.29 -22.72
CA PHE A 311 -15.39 0.43 -24.10
C PHE A 311 -16.40 0.03 -25.16
N GLN A 312 -17.27 -0.93 -24.85
CA GLN A 312 -18.27 -1.48 -25.77
C GLN A 312 -19.64 -0.78 -25.65
N GLY A 313 -19.74 0.23 -24.78
CA GLY A 313 -20.97 0.98 -24.57
C GLY A 313 -21.13 1.53 -23.16
N ALA A 314 -21.97 2.55 -23.04
CA ALA A 314 -22.31 3.16 -21.76
C ALA A 314 -23.04 2.18 -20.82
N ARG A 315 -22.83 2.33 -19.52
CA ARG A 315 -23.51 1.55 -18.47
C ARG A 315 -24.34 2.46 -17.58
N ARG A 316 -25.63 2.15 -17.48
CA ARG A 316 -26.55 2.86 -16.59
C ARG A 316 -26.74 2.12 -15.27
N ILE A 317 -26.79 2.87 -14.19
CA ILE A 317 -27.09 2.43 -12.82
C ILE A 317 -28.40 3.13 -12.43
N GLU A 318 -29.46 2.35 -12.29
CA GLU A 318 -30.77 2.87 -11.88
C GLU A 318 -30.83 3.09 -10.34
N PRO A 319 -31.69 4.00 -9.85
CA PRO A 319 -31.91 4.18 -8.42
C PRO A 319 -32.23 2.88 -7.69
N GLY A 320 -31.55 2.66 -6.56
CA GLY A 320 -31.71 1.43 -5.76
C GLY A 320 -30.97 0.21 -6.30
N ASN A 321 -30.39 0.29 -7.51
CA ASN A 321 -29.50 -0.74 -8.03
C ASN A 321 -28.04 -0.39 -7.74
N HIS A 322 -27.20 -1.42 -7.76
CA HIS A 322 -25.76 -1.27 -7.57
C HIS A 322 -25.00 -1.90 -8.74
N LEU A 323 -23.82 -1.36 -9.00
CA LEU A 323 -22.85 -1.93 -9.92
C LEU A 323 -21.66 -2.44 -9.11
N ALA A 324 -21.61 -3.76 -8.93
CA ALA A 324 -20.49 -4.44 -8.30
C ALA A 324 -19.40 -4.74 -9.32
N LEU A 325 -18.15 -4.46 -8.96
CA LEU A 325 -16.97 -4.71 -9.77
C LEU A 325 -15.87 -5.28 -8.89
N ARG A 326 -15.03 -6.14 -9.46
CA ARG A 326 -13.90 -6.75 -8.76
C ARG A 326 -12.67 -6.84 -9.66
N TYR A 327 -11.53 -6.40 -9.15
CA TYR A 327 -10.24 -6.52 -9.82
C TYR A 327 -9.19 -7.11 -8.88
N GLY A 328 -8.28 -7.90 -9.43
CA GLY A 328 -7.12 -8.43 -8.69
C GLY A 328 -5.83 -7.95 -9.34
N LEU A 329 -4.83 -7.58 -8.53
CA LEU A 329 -3.48 -7.30 -8.98
C LEU A 329 -2.54 -8.30 -8.31
N TYR A 330 -2.13 -9.31 -9.06
CA TYR A 330 -1.16 -10.28 -8.59
C TYR A 330 0.24 -9.70 -8.70
N VAL A 331 0.89 -9.49 -7.56
CA VAL A 331 2.24 -8.98 -7.42
C VAL A 331 3.19 -10.16 -7.27
N HIS A 332 4.10 -10.32 -8.23
CA HIS A 332 4.83 -11.57 -8.39
C HIS A 332 6.32 -11.41 -8.68
N SER A 333 7.05 -12.48 -8.39
CA SER A 333 8.47 -12.63 -8.69
C SER A 333 8.65 -13.25 -10.08
N GLY A 334 9.67 -12.77 -10.79
CA GLY A 334 10.02 -13.25 -12.11
C GLY A 334 8.96 -12.95 -13.16
N ARG A 335 8.87 -13.85 -14.13
CA ARG A 335 7.86 -13.85 -15.19
C ARG A 335 7.18 -15.22 -15.19
N PRO A 336 6.12 -15.40 -14.39
CA PRO A 336 5.41 -16.67 -14.28
C PRO A 336 4.98 -17.20 -15.66
N PRO A 337 5.01 -18.53 -15.88
CA PRO A 337 4.38 -19.15 -17.04
C PRO A 337 2.90 -18.78 -17.12
N LEU A 338 2.35 -18.66 -18.34
CA LEU A 338 0.94 -18.27 -18.52
C LEU A 338 -0.03 -19.23 -17.81
N ALA A 339 0.30 -20.53 -17.78
CA ALA A 339 -0.49 -21.53 -17.05
C ALA A 339 -0.55 -21.26 -15.53
N GLN A 340 0.54 -20.77 -14.93
CA GLN A 340 0.56 -20.42 -13.51
C GLN A 340 -0.28 -19.17 -13.23
N ILE A 341 -0.23 -18.17 -14.12
CA ILE A 341 -1.09 -16.99 -14.02
C ILE A 341 -2.57 -17.41 -14.16
N GLN A 342 -2.87 -18.30 -15.09
CA GLN A 342 -4.21 -18.82 -15.28
C GLN A 342 -4.73 -19.59 -14.05
N GLU A 343 -3.89 -20.44 -13.43
CA GLU A 343 -4.26 -21.14 -12.20
C GLU A 343 -4.56 -20.16 -11.06
N LEU A 344 -3.75 -19.12 -10.89
CA LEU A 344 -4.03 -18.10 -9.89
C LEU A 344 -5.32 -17.33 -10.20
N TYR A 345 -5.56 -16.99 -11.47
CA TYR A 345 -6.81 -16.37 -11.90
C TYR A 345 -8.02 -17.26 -11.56
N ASP A 346 -7.94 -18.56 -11.86
CA ASP A 346 -9.02 -19.52 -11.58
C ASP A 346 -9.30 -19.69 -10.07
N ASN A 347 -8.31 -19.40 -9.23
CA ASN A 347 -8.48 -19.31 -7.78
C ASN A 347 -9.08 -17.97 -7.35
N PHE A 348 -8.58 -16.86 -7.90
CA PHE A 348 -9.09 -15.50 -7.64
C PHE A 348 -10.59 -15.38 -7.89
N VAL A 349 -11.10 -15.96 -9.00
CA VAL A 349 -12.53 -15.91 -9.33
C VAL A 349 -13.42 -16.69 -8.34
N LYS A 350 -12.84 -17.55 -7.51
CA LYS A 350 -13.55 -18.34 -6.48
C LYS A 350 -13.40 -17.76 -5.08
N TRP A 351 -12.51 -16.79 -4.89
CA TRP A 351 -12.31 -16.19 -3.57
C TRP A 351 -13.58 -15.45 -3.11
N PRO A 352 -13.89 -15.43 -1.80
CA PRO A 352 -15.08 -14.76 -1.28
C PRO A 352 -15.18 -13.31 -1.78
N VAL A 353 -16.39 -12.90 -2.15
CA VAL A 353 -16.73 -11.52 -2.53
C VAL A 353 -17.49 -10.88 -1.36
N PRO A 354 -17.04 -9.75 -0.82
CA PRO A 354 -17.74 -9.07 0.27
C PRO A 354 -19.06 -8.44 -0.22
N ASP A 355 -20.09 -8.43 0.63
CA ASP A 355 -21.33 -7.69 0.35
C ASP A 355 -21.19 -6.21 0.71
N LEU A 356 -20.83 -5.39 -0.28
CA LEU A 356 -20.63 -3.95 -0.13
C LEU A 356 -21.89 -3.10 -0.40
N ARG A 357 -23.08 -3.72 -0.46
CA ARG A 357 -24.36 -2.99 -0.66
C ARG A 357 -24.81 -2.23 0.58
N LYS A 358 -24.26 -2.58 1.75
CA LYS A 358 -24.59 -1.96 3.04
C LYS A 358 -23.33 -1.46 3.75
N PRO A 359 -23.44 -0.47 4.64
CA PRO A 359 -22.33 -0.06 5.49
C PRO A 359 -21.76 -1.25 6.26
N GLN A 360 -20.45 -1.38 6.26
CA GLN A 360 -19.74 -2.35 7.10
C GLN A 360 -19.49 -1.71 8.47
N LYS A 361 -19.66 -2.49 9.54
CA LYS A 361 -19.46 -2.03 10.93
C LYS A 361 -18.31 -2.77 11.58
#